data_AF-A3D0S4-F1
#
_entry.id   AF-A3D0S4-F1
#
_cell.length_a   1.000
_cell.length_b   1.000
_cell.length_c   1.000
_cell.angle_alpha   90.00
_cell.angle_beta   90.00
_cell.angle_gamma   90.00
#
_symmetry.space_group_name_H-M   'P 1'
#
loop_
_entity.id
_entity.type
_entity.pdbx_description
1 polymer ?
#
loop_
_entity_poly.entity_id
_entity_poly.type
_entity_poly.pdbx_seq_one_letter_code
_entity_poly.pdbx_strand_id
1 'polypeptide(L)'
;MKWVTCAAVVGLMSVGHSANADDKLTVYSYRQAFLVEPILTRFTEETGIGVNLVFAKDGIAERLAREGRLSPADLVLTSDFSRLVELVDKDLTSPVKNTQLESNIPAQYRDPDGQWYALYSASISLADPATINLAG
;
A
#
# COMPACT_ATOMS: atom_id res chain seq x y z
N MET A 1 66.93 15.01 -17.77
CA MET A 1 66.09 14.11 -16.94
C MET A 1 65.35 14.93 -15.90
N LYS A 2 64.01 14.80 -15.87
CA LYS A 2 62.96 15.34 -14.93
C LYS A 2 61.76 15.79 -15.77
N TRP A 3 61.08 14.84 -16.40
CA TRP A 3 59.84 14.15 -15.95
C TRP A 3 58.59 14.99 -16.24
N VAL A 4 58.00 14.67 -17.39
CA VAL A 4 56.72 15.16 -17.91
C VAL A 4 55.61 14.75 -16.95
N THR A 5 54.87 15.73 -16.42
CA THR A 5 53.68 15.48 -15.60
C THR A 5 52.49 15.34 -16.55
N CYS A 6 52.08 14.10 -16.81
CA CYS A 6 50.82 13.80 -17.50
C CYS A 6 49.64 14.13 -16.56
N ALA A 7 48.95 15.23 -16.81
CA ALA A 7 47.64 15.50 -16.22
C ALA A 7 46.61 14.63 -16.94
N ALA A 8 46.23 13.50 -16.35
CA ALA A 8 45.12 12.68 -16.82
C ALA A 8 43.80 13.34 -16.39
N VAL A 9 43.12 13.98 -17.35
CA VAL A 9 41.73 14.42 -17.18
C VAL A 9 40.85 13.17 -17.22
N VAL A 10 40.46 12.68 -16.04
CA VAL A 10 39.44 11.62 -15.93
C VAL A 10 38.08 12.29 -16.16
N GLY A 11 37.56 12.14 -17.38
CA GLY A 11 36.22 12.57 -17.74
C GLY A 11 35.17 11.79 -16.95
N LEU A 12 34.42 12.50 -16.10
CA LEU A 12 33.26 11.97 -15.40
C LEU A 12 32.14 11.80 -16.43
N MET A 13 32.02 10.60 -17.02
CA MET A 13 30.85 10.26 -17.84
C MET A 13 29.65 10.09 -16.91
N SER A 14 28.82 11.12 -16.84
CA SER A 14 27.46 11.04 -16.30
C SER A 14 26.63 10.12 -17.19
N VAL A 15 26.55 8.84 -16.82
CA VAL A 15 25.59 7.89 -17.38
C VAL A 15 24.20 8.38 -16.98
N GLY A 16 23.45 8.94 -17.93
CA GLY A 16 22.03 9.22 -17.75
C GLY A 16 21.30 7.92 -17.50
N HIS A 17 20.81 7.72 -16.27
CA HIS A 17 19.83 6.70 -15.96
C HIS A 17 18.51 7.11 -16.60
N SER A 18 18.26 6.66 -17.83
CA SER A 18 16.90 6.60 -18.36
C SER A 18 16.19 5.42 -17.71
N ALA A 19 15.71 5.61 -16.48
CA ALA A 19 14.80 4.67 -15.84
C ALA A 19 13.43 4.81 -16.53
N ASN A 20 13.20 4.00 -17.55
CA ASN A 20 11.84 3.68 -18.00
C ASN A 20 11.55 2.26 -17.52
N ALA A 21 11.47 2.09 -16.20
CA ALA A 21 10.70 1.00 -15.65
C ALA A 21 9.26 1.48 -15.65
N ASP A 22 8.36 0.67 -16.19
CA ASP A 22 6.92 0.81 -15.99
C ASP A 22 6.69 0.61 -14.49
N ASP A 23 6.81 1.68 -13.71
CA ASP A 23 6.75 1.67 -12.24
C ASP A 23 5.32 1.32 -11.82
N LYS A 24 5.09 0.02 -11.68
CA LYS A 24 3.81 -0.52 -11.22
C LYS A 24 3.70 -0.37 -9.71
N LEU A 25 2.54 0.09 -9.27
CA LEU A 25 2.15 0.08 -7.87
C LEU A 25 2.07 -1.36 -7.38
N THR A 26 2.86 -1.76 -6.39
CA THR A 26 2.81 -3.10 -5.81
C THR A 26 1.93 -3.11 -4.56
N VAL A 27 0.87 -3.91 -4.61
CA VAL A 27 -0.12 -4.03 -3.53
C VAL A 27 0.00 -5.40 -2.90
N TYR A 28 0.34 -5.45 -1.62
CA TYR A 28 0.28 -6.67 -0.82
C TYR A 28 -1.10 -6.77 -0.19
N SER A 29 -1.82 -7.88 -0.42
CA SER A 29 -3.21 -8.00 0.03
C SER A 29 -3.44 -9.30 0.80
N TYR A 30 -4.04 -9.15 1.98
CA TYR A 30 -4.67 -10.24 2.73
C TYR A 30 -6.07 -10.59 2.23
N ARG A 31 -6.70 -9.70 1.44
CA ARG A 31 -8.02 -9.93 0.86
C ARG A 31 -7.92 -10.79 -0.38
N GLN A 32 -8.93 -11.64 -0.59
CA GLN A 32 -9.02 -12.51 -1.77
C GLN A 32 -8.92 -11.69 -3.06
N ALA A 33 -8.13 -12.16 -4.02
CA ALA A 33 -7.79 -11.41 -5.23
C ALA A 33 -9.03 -10.93 -6.00
N PHE A 34 -10.03 -11.79 -6.19
CA PHE A 34 -11.25 -11.43 -6.93
C PHE A 34 -12.07 -10.28 -6.30
N LEU A 35 -11.89 -9.96 -5.01
CA LEU A 35 -12.55 -8.82 -4.36
C LEU A 35 -11.83 -7.50 -4.63
N VAL A 36 -10.53 -7.56 -4.92
CA VAL A 36 -9.66 -6.39 -5.03
C VAL A 36 -9.32 -6.09 -6.49
N GLU A 37 -9.12 -7.11 -7.31
CA GLU A 37 -8.79 -7.01 -8.74
C GLU A 37 -9.73 -6.07 -9.50
N PRO A 38 -11.08 -6.14 -9.39
CA PRO A 38 -11.94 -5.23 -10.14
C PRO A 38 -11.72 -3.75 -9.80
N ILE A 39 -11.40 -3.46 -8.53
CA ILE A 39 -11.12 -2.10 -8.05
C ILE A 39 -9.79 -1.61 -8.62
N LEU A 40 -8.76 -2.45 -8.59
CA LEU A 40 -7.42 -2.12 -9.11
C LEU A 40 -7.39 -2.00 -10.64
N THR A 41 -8.20 -2.80 -11.33
CA THR A 41 -8.40 -2.67 -12.78
C THR A 41 -9.01 -1.32 -13.12
N ARG A 42 -10.06 -0.90 -12.42
CA ARG A 42 -10.66 0.43 -12.61
C ARG A 42 -9.68 1.56 -12.30
N PHE A 43 -8.92 1.44 -11.21
CA PHE A 43 -7.84 2.39 -10.91
C PHE A 43 -6.82 2.47 -12.05
N THR A 44 -6.41 1.33 -12.61
CA THR A 44 -5.47 1.29 -13.75
C THR A 44 -6.08 1.94 -15.00
N GLU A 45 -7.35 1.67 -15.30
CA GLU A 45 -8.08 2.27 -16.43
C GLU A 45 -8.19 3.79 -16.31
N GLU A 46 -8.41 4.32 -15.10
CA GLU A 46 -8.61 5.75 -14.86
C GLU A 46 -7.29 6.53 -14.77
N THR A 47 -6.24 5.92 -14.25
CA THR A 47 -4.97 6.62 -13.95
C THR A 47 -3.83 6.27 -14.90
N GLY A 48 -3.93 5.14 -15.61
CA GLY A 48 -2.85 4.56 -16.40
C GLY A 48 -1.75 3.88 -15.57
N ILE A 49 -1.86 3.86 -14.24
CA ILE A 49 -0.85 3.27 -13.35
C ILE A 49 -1.09 1.76 -13.27
N GLY A 50 -0.14 0.97 -13.75
CA GLY A 50 -0.20 -0.48 -13.64
C GLY A 50 -0.09 -0.94 -12.18
N VAL A 51 -0.76 -2.04 -11.84
CA VAL A 51 -0.74 -2.61 -10.48
C VAL A 51 -0.20 -4.03 -10.48
N ASN A 52 0.72 -4.31 -9.57
CA ASN A 52 1.23 -5.63 -9.26
C ASN A 52 0.61 -6.12 -7.94
N LEU A 53 -0.39 -7.01 -8.01
CA LEU A 53 -1.08 -7.54 -6.84
C LEU A 53 -0.38 -8.80 -6.32
N VAL A 54 0.07 -8.77 -5.07
CA VAL A 54 0.63 -9.91 -4.35
C VAL A 54 -0.34 -10.33 -3.25
N PHE A 55 -0.99 -11.47 -3.45
CA PHE A 55 -1.89 -12.04 -2.46
C PHE A 55 -1.14 -12.97 -1.51
N ALA A 56 -1.40 -12.83 -0.21
CA ALA A 56 -0.98 -13.79 0.80
C ALA A 56 -2.04 -13.89 1.89
N LYS A 57 -2.37 -15.12 2.32
CA LYS A 57 -3.32 -15.32 3.42
C LYS A 57 -2.76 -14.78 4.74
N ASP A 58 -1.47 -15.00 4.96
CA ASP A 58 -0.75 -14.74 6.20
C ASP A 58 0.70 -14.30 5.87
N GLY A 59 1.46 -13.80 6.83
CA GLY A 59 2.91 -13.62 6.68
C GLY A 59 3.39 -12.34 5.98
N ILE A 60 2.49 -11.40 5.66
CA ILE A 60 2.89 -10.13 5.00
C ILE A 60 3.76 -9.28 5.93
N ALA A 61 3.45 -9.18 7.23
CA ALA A 61 4.25 -8.42 8.19
C ALA A 61 5.69 -8.96 8.28
N GLU A 62 5.87 -10.28 8.39
CA GLU A 62 7.19 -10.93 8.42
C GLU A 62 7.94 -10.73 7.10
N ARG A 63 7.21 -10.74 5.99
CA ARG A 63 7.78 -10.47 4.67
C ARG A 63 8.28 -9.04 4.55
N LEU A 64 7.46 -8.06 4.92
CA LEU A 64 7.83 -6.64 4.91
C LEU A 64 9.03 -6.38 5.82
N ALA A 65 9.02 -6.93 7.04
CA ALA A 65 10.15 -6.80 7.96
C ALA A 65 11.45 -7.39 7.38
N ARG A 66 11.36 -8.52 6.67
CA ARG A 66 12.51 -9.16 6.02
C ARG A 66 12.99 -8.39 4.80
N GLU A 67 12.08 -7.85 4.00
CA GLU A 67 12.39 -7.04 2.81
C GLU A 67 12.96 -5.66 3.22
N GLY A 68 12.49 -5.11 4.33
CA GLY A 68 12.91 -3.82 4.88
C GLY A 68 12.80 -2.71 3.86
N ARG A 69 13.84 -1.88 3.77
CA ARG A 69 13.92 -0.74 2.83
C ARG A 69 13.93 -1.14 1.35
N LEU A 70 14.09 -2.43 1.04
CA LEU A 70 14.08 -2.96 -0.32
C LEU A 70 12.75 -3.62 -0.66
N SER A 71 11.74 -3.52 0.21
CA SER A 71 10.41 -4.02 -0.12
C SER A 71 9.87 -3.30 -1.34
N PRO A 72 9.33 -4.03 -2.33
CA PRO A 72 8.64 -3.42 -3.44
C PRO A 72 7.24 -2.95 -3.03
N ALA A 73 6.75 -3.25 -1.82
CA ALA A 73 5.37 -2.98 -1.44
C ALA A 73 5.11 -1.49 -1.22
N ASP A 74 4.11 -0.96 -1.94
CA ASP A 74 3.64 0.41 -1.79
C ASP A 74 2.40 0.49 -0.88
N LEU A 75 1.56 -0.56 -0.90
CA LEU A 75 0.33 -0.63 -0.13
C LEU A 75 0.14 -2.00 0.47
N VAL A 76 -0.42 -2.03 1.68
CA VAL A 76 -0.96 -3.25 2.30
C VAL A 76 -2.47 -3.13 2.45
N LEU A 77 -3.21 -4.12 1.96
CA LEU A 77 -4.66 -4.20 2.10
C LEU A 77 -5.05 -5.33 3.05
N THR A 78 -5.77 -4.98 4.11
CA THR A 78 -6.31 -5.93 5.10
C THR A 78 -7.78 -5.63 5.39
N SER A 79 -8.54 -6.65 5.75
CA SER A 79 -9.90 -6.54 6.32
C SER A 79 -9.92 -6.78 7.83
N ASP A 80 -8.77 -7.12 8.41
CA ASP A 80 -8.59 -7.37 9.84
C ASP A 80 -7.81 -6.22 10.46
N PHE A 81 -8.43 -5.55 11.44
CA PHE A 81 -7.84 -4.44 12.17
C PHE A 81 -6.60 -4.87 12.97
N SER A 82 -6.56 -6.11 13.47
CA SER A 82 -5.42 -6.63 14.24
C SER A 82 -4.15 -6.69 13.39
N ARG A 83 -4.28 -7.11 12.12
CA ARG A 83 -3.17 -7.11 11.15
C ARG A 83 -2.72 -5.70 10.79
N LEU A 84 -3.65 -4.74 10.77
CA LEU A 84 -3.32 -3.34 10.53
C LEU A 84 -2.49 -2.77 11.66
N VAL A 85 -2.95 -2.96 12.91
CA VAL A 85 -2.23 -2.55 14.12
C VAL A 85 -0.85 -3.20 14.19
N GLU A 86 -0.75 -4.49 13.87
CA GLU A 86 0.54 -5.20 13.83
C GLU A 86 1.57 -4.54 12.89
N LEU A 87 1.13 -4.06 11.71
CA LEU A 87 2.03 -3.38 10.77
C LEU A 87 2.51 -2.04 11.33
N VAL A 88 1.63 -1.29 12.01
CA VAL A 88 1.98 -0.03 12.65
C VAL A 88 2.95 -0.25 13.81
N ASP A 89 2.64 -1.19 14.70
CA ASP A 89 3.45 -1.50 15.89
C ASP A 89 4.86 -2.01 15.53
N LYS A 90 5.02 -2.62 14.34
CA LYS A 90 6.30 -3.10 13.80
C LYS A 90 7.05 -2.03 12.99
N ASP A 91 6.58 -0.79 12.93
CA ASP A 91 7.13 0.30 12.12
C ASP A 91 7.22 -0.07 10.61
N LEU A 92 6.24 -0.82 10.11
CA LEU A 92 6.16 -1.27 8.71
C LEU A 92 5.25 -0.40 7.84
N THR A 93 4.64 0.64 8.44
CA THR A 93 3.83 1.64 7.74
C THR A 93 4.55 2.99 7.72
N SER A 94 4.07 3.89 6.87
CA SER A 94 4.54 5.27 6.85
C SER A 94 3.36 6.23 6.84
N PRO A 95 3.43 7.34 7.59
CA PRO A 95 2.31 8.26 7.69
C PRO A 95 2.09 8.98 6.36
N VAL A 96 0.84 9.02 5.92
CA VAL A 96 0.44 9.79 4.73
C VAL A 96 -0.41 10.97 5.19
N LYS A 97 0.07 12.20 4.95
CA LYS A 97 -0.69 13.43 5.18
C LYS A 97 -1.31 13.88 3.86
N ASN A 98 -2.62 13.79 3.73
CA ASN A 98 -3.32 14.12 2.50
C ASN A 98 -4.70 14.72 2.83
N THR A 99 -4.90 15.97 2.43
CA THR A 99 -6.14 16.72 2.71
C THR A 99 -7.38 16.05 2.13
N GLN A 100 -7.28 15.40 0.96
CA GLN A 100 -8.40 14.68 0.37
C GLN A 100 -8.73 13.42 1.17
N LEU A 101 -7.73 12.68 1.66
CA LEU A 101 -7.97 11.52 2.54
C LEU A 101 -8.60 11.96 3.86
N GLU A 102 -8.06 13.01 4.48
CA GLU A 102 -8.55 13.54 5.75
C GLU A 102 -9.96 14.12 5.65
N SER A 103 -10.35 14.69 4.50
CA SER A 103 -11.69 15.21 4.25
C SER A 103 -12.70 14.13 3.90
N ASN A 104 -12.28 13.10 3.15
CA ASN A 104 -13.18 12.06 2.65
C ASN A 104 -13.37 10.91 3.65
N ILE A 105 -12.45 10.74 4.60
CA ILE A 105 -12.46 9.64 5.56
C ILE A 105 -12.66 10.20 6.98
N PRO A 106 -13.83 9.95 7.61
CA PRO A 106 -14.10 10.40 8.98
C PRO A 106 -13.03 9.96 9.97
N ALA A 107 -12.76 10.78 10.99
CA ALA A 107 -11.67 10.55 11.94
C ALA A 107 -11.73 9.19 12.64
N GLN A 108 -12.92 8.63 12.88
CA GLN A 108 -13.08 7.30 13.48
C GLN A 108 -12.68 6.13 12.56
N TYR A 109 -12.44 6.39 11.27
CA TYR A 109 -12.08 5.39 10.25
C TYR A 109 -10.66 5.59 9.71
N ARG A 110 -9.81 6.30 10.45
CA ARG A 110 -8.41 6.50 10.09
C ARG A 110 -7.55 6.67 11.34
N ASP A 111 -6.27 6.44 11.14
CA ASP A 111 -5.27 6.72 12.15
C ASP A 111 -5.10 8.24 12.35
N PRO A 112 -4.99 8.75 13.58
CA PRO A 112 -4.70 10.16 13.82
C PRO A 112 -3.32 10.58 13.30
N ASP A 113 -2.35 9.67 13.27
CA ASP A 113 -1.00 9.91 12.76
C ASP A 113 -0.88 9.60 11.26
N GLY A 114 -1.96 9.17 10.61
CA GLY A 114 -2.04 8.92 9.17
C GLY A 114 -1.36 7.63 8.73
N GLN A 115 -1.11 6.67 9.64
CA GLN A 115 -0.50 5.37 9.33
C GLN A 115 -1.42 4.45 8.52
N TRP A 116 -2.74 4.63 8.66
CA TRP A 116 -3.72 3.83 7.94
C TRP A 116 -5.05 4.57 7.74
N TYR A 117 -5.81 4.09 6.74
CA TYR A 117 -7.13 4.61 6.37
C TYR A 117 -8.06 3.45 6.05
N ALA A 118 -9.25 3.40 6.66
CA ALA A 118 -10.25 2.38 6.35
C ALA A 118 -11.03 2.75 5.09
N LEU A 119 -11.17 1.79 4.18
CA LEU A 119 -11.89 1.98 2.91
C LEU A 119 -13.38 1.59 2.99
N TYR A 120 -13.72 0.70 3.92
CA TYR A 120 -15.08 0.18 4.07
C TYR A 120 -15.30 -0.28 5.52
N SER A 121 -16.49 -0.05 6.05
CA SER A 121 -16.94 -0.57 7.34
C SER A 121 -18.38 -1.05 7.17
N ALA A 122 -18.69 -2.22 7.74
CA ALA A 122 -20.05 -2.75 7.72
C ALA A 122 -20.39 -3.42 9.05
N SER A 123 -21.65 -3.29 9.44
CA SER A 123 -22.26 -4.03 10.53
C SER A 123 -23.55 -4.62 10.03
N ILE A 124 -23.77 -5.90 10.27
CA ILE A 124 -25.01 -6.59 9.91
C ILE A 124 -25.70 -7.07 11.19
N SER A 125 -27.01 -6.87 11.26
CA SER A 125 -27.86 -7.48 12.28
C SER A 125 -28.77 -8.49 11.59
N LEU A 126 -28.92 -9.67 12.19
CA LEU A 126 -29.85 -10.68 11.73
C LEU A 126 -31.08 -10.63 12.62
N ALA A 127 -32.25 -10.45 12.02
CA ALA A 127 -33.53 -10.58 12.68
C ALA A 127 -34.23 -11.83 12.15
N ASP A 128 -34.84 -12.62 13.04
CA ASP A 128 -35.67 -13.76 12.63
C ASP A 128 -36.93 -13.22 11.94
N PRO A 129 -37.17 -13.54 10.65
CA PRO A 129 -38.37 -13.12 9.94
C PRO A 129 -39.68 -13.46 10.68
N ALA A 130 -39.70 -14.53 11.48
CA ALA A 130 -40.87 -14.95 12.24
C ALA A 130 -41.20 -14.03 13.42
N THR A 131 -40.24 -13.25 13.92
CA THR A 131 -40.40 -12.40 15.11
C THR A 131 -40.74 -10.94 14.79
N ILE A 132 -40.56 -10.51 13.53
CA ILE A 132 -40.73 -9.11 13.11
C ILE A 132 -42.20 -8.67 13.05
N ASN A 133 -43.15 -9.61 12.98
CA ASN A 133 -44.58 -9.33 12.77
C ASN A 133 -45.43 -9.37 14.07
N LEU A 134 -44.82 -9.51 15.24
CA LEU A 134 -45.54 -9.66 16.52
C LEU A 134 -45.74 -8.34 17.28
N ALA A 135 -45.39 -7.20 16.68
CA ALA A 135 -45.56 -5.86 17.26
C ALA A 135 -46.69 -5.04 16.59
N GLY A 136 -47.64 -5.70 15.94
CA GLY A 136 -48.86 -5.09 15.37
C GLY A 136 -50.02 -5.09 16.35
#